data_AF-A0A935FLT2-F1
#
_entry.id   AF-A0A935FLT2-F1
#
_cell.length_a   1.000
_cell.length_b   1.000
_cell.length_c   1.000
_cell.angle_alpha   90.00
_cell.angle_beta   90.00
_cell.angle_gamma   90.00
#
_symmetry.space_group_name_H-M   'P 1'
#
loop_
_entity.id
_entity.type
_entity.pdbx_description
1 polymer ?
#
loop_
_entity_poly.entity_id
_entity_poly.type
_entity_poly.pdbx_seq_one_letter_code
_entity_poly.pdbx_strand_id
1 'polypeptide(L)'
;MLALAHHLQGAIDRGLVADRAAVARKLGLTRARVTQLLDLLLLAPDLQQAVLGLEAVDGAEPMSERALRAVAHAGSWVEQRAKFPR
;
A
#
# COMPACT_ATOMS: atom_id res chain seq x y z
N MET A 1 -6.16 0.17 -3.67
CA MET A 1 -5.68 -0.01 -2.29
C MET A 1 -4.43 0.83 -1.97
N LEU A 2 -3.45 0.95 -2.87
CA LEU A 2 -2.30 1.85 -2.66
C LEU A 2 -2.73 3.32 -2.46
N ALA A 3 -3.73 3.79 -3.21
CA ALA A 3 -4.32 5.12 -3.00
C ALA A 3 -4.90 5.30 -1.58
N LEU A 4 -5.51 4.24 -1.02
CA LEU A 4 -6.00 4.24 0.35
C LEU A 4 -4.84 4.33 1.36
N ALA A 5 -3.72 3.65 1.10
CA ALA A 5 -2.53 3.75 1.94
C ALA A 5 -2.00 5.19 2.00
N HIS A 6 -1.89 5.87 0.86
CA HIS A 6 -1.51 7.28 0.78
C HIS A 6 -2.50 8.18 1.54
N HIS A 7 -3.81 7.94 1.37
CA HIS A 7 -4.83 8.72 2.06
C HIS A 7 -4.72 8.59 3.59
N LEU A 8 -4.54 7.37 4.09
CA LEU A 8 -4.46 7.09 5.53
C LEU A 8 -3.15 7.61 6.14
N GLN A 9 -2.02 7.42 5.47
CA GLN A 9 -0.74 7.98 5.93
C GLN A 9 -0.81 9.52 5.93
N GLY A 10 -1.34 10.13 4.88
CA GLY A 10 -1.51 11.59 4.84
C GLY A 10 -2.46 12.12 5.92
N ALA A 11 -3.49 11.36 6.32
CA ALA A 11 -4.34 11.74 7.45
C ALA A 11 -3.60 11.69 8.79
N ILE A 12 -2.68 10.73 8.97
CA ILE A 12 -1.80 10.67 10.13
C ILE A 12 -0.82 11.84 10.12
N ASP A 13 -0.16 12.08 9.00
CA ASP A 13 0.86 13.13 8.85
C ASP A 13 0.28 14.53 9.10
N ARG A 14 -1.00 14.75 8.74
CA ARG A 14 -1.74 16.00 9.02
C ARG A 14 -2.33 16.07 10.43
N GLY A 15 -2.15 15.04 11.26
CA GLY A 15 -2.72 14.99 12.61
C GLY A 15 -4.24 14.79 12.67
N LEU A 16 -4.90 14.46 11.54
CA LEU A 16 -6.34 14.17 11.49
C LEU A 16 -6.70 12.83 12.13
N VAL A 17 -5.72 11.92 12.18
CA VAL A 17 -5.80 10.64 12.90
C VAL A 17 -4.49 10.46 13.67
N ALA A 18 -4.58 10.13 14.96
CA ALA A 18 -3.41 10.13 15.83
C ALA A 18 -2.29 9.17 15.39
N ASP A 19 -2.65 7.95 15.00
CA ASP A 19 -1.70 6.90 14.63
C ASP A 19 -2.37 5.74 13.87
N ARG A 20 -1.57 4.74 13.50
CA ARG A 20 -2.04 3.51 12.83
C ARG A 20 -3.05 2.72 13.66
N ALA A 21 -2.96 2.74 15.00
CA ALA A 21 -3.91 2.06 15.87
C ALA A 21 -5.27 2.78 15.90
N ALA A 22 -5.27 4.11 15.81
CA ALA A 22 -6.47 4.91 15.65
C ALA A 22 -7.13 4.67 14.28
N VAL A 23 -6.35 4.54 13.20
CA VAL A 23 -6.85 4.09 11.89
C VAL A 23 -7.53 2.73 12.01
N ALA A 24 -6.86 1.75 12.65
CA ALA A 24 -7.39 0.40 12.83
C ALA A 24 -8.76 0.41 13.55
N ARG A 25 -8.87 1.12 14.68
CA ARG A 25 -10.13 1.28 15.41
C ARG A 25 -11.22 1.96 14.57
N LYS A 26 -10.88 3.05 13.87
CA LYS A 26 -11.83 3.85 13.09
C LYS A 26 -12.42 3.07 11.91
N LEU A 27 -11.63 2.18 11.31
CA LEU A 27 -12.04 1.38 10.14
C LEU A 27 -12.51 -0.03 10.50
N GLY A 28 -12.53 -0.41 11.78
CA GLY A 28 -12.86 -1.78 12.19
C GLY A 28 -11.86 -2.84 11.71
N LEU A 29 -10.60 -2.44 11.47
CA LEU A 29 -9.54 -3.32 11.00
C LEU A 29 -8.61 -3.74 12.14
N THR A 30 -7.93 -4.87 11.97
CA THR A 30 -6.83 -5.22 12.87
C THR A 30 -5.63 -4.29 12.63
N ARG A 31 -4.79 -4.09 13.65
CA ARG A 31 -3.53 -3.34 13.49
C ARG A 31 -2.63 -3.96 12.42
N ALA A 32 -2.57 -5.29 12.38
CA ALA A 32 -1.81 -6.02 11.38
C ALA A 32 -2.29 -5.68 9.96
N ARG A 33 -3.61 -5.58 9.72
CA ARG A 33 -4.16 -5.23 8.42
C ARG A 33 -3.81 -3.79 8.01
N VAL A 34 -3.83 -2.84 8.95
CA VAL A 34 -3.39 -1.47 8.69
C VAL A 34 -1.91 -1.42 8.34
N THR A 35 -1.06 -2.15 9.07
CA THR A 35 0.37 -2.25 8.73
C THR A 35 0.57 -2.80 7.33
N GLN A 36 -0.06 -3.92 6.98
CA GLN A 36 0.03 -4.52 5.65
C GLN A 36 -0.34 -3.56 4.53
N LEU A 37 -1.37 -2.75 4.73
CA LEU A 37 -1.80 -1.77 3.76
C LEU A 37 -0.80 -0.60 3.64
N LEU A 38 -0.25 -0.13 4.76
CA LEU A 38 0.74 0.95 4.77
C LEU A 38 2.13 0.49 4.28
N ASP A 39 2.46 -0.79 4.37
CA ASP A 39 3.70 -1.35 3.82
C ASP A 39 3.79 -1.17 2.30
N LEU A 40 2.67 -0.98 1.60
CA LEU A 40 2.67 -0.68 0.17
C LEU A 40 3.37 0.64 -0.16
N LEU A 41 3.48 1.55 0.81
CA LEU A 41 4.24 2.80 0.68
C LEU A 41 5.76 2.57 0.66
N LEU A 42 6.23 1.35 0.96
CA LEU A 42 7.63 0.96 0.85
C LEU A 42 8.03 0.54 -0.57
N LEU A 43 7.07 0.43 -1.49
CA LEU A 43 7.35 0.20 -2.91
C LEU A 43 8.20 1.35 -3.47
N ALA A 44 9.07 1.02 -4.42
CA ALA A 44 9.84 1.99 -5.18
C ALA A 44 8.88 3.00 -5.84
N PRO A 45 9.23 4.30 -5.90
CA PRO A 45 8.32 5.34 -6.36
C PRO A 45 7.71 5.07 -7.74
N ASP A 46 8.50 4.57 -8.69
CA ASP A 46 8.07 4.19 -10.03
C ASP A 46 7.06 3.02 -10.01
N LEU A 47 7.25 2.05 -9.13
CA LEU A 47 6.29 0.95 -8.95
C LEU A 47 4.99 1.43 -8.31
N GLN A 48 5.06 2.40 -7.38
CA GLN A 48 3.84 3.03 -6.85
C GLN A 48 3.04 3.73 -7.96
N GLN A 49 3.73 4.44 -8.86
CA GLN A 49 3.07 5.08 -10.02
C GLN A 49 2.45 4.03 -10.96
N ALA A 50 3.18 2.95 -11.26
CA ALA A 50 2.65 1.86 -12.08
C ALA A 50 1.37 1.28 -11.45
N VAL A 51 1.38 0.96 -10.16
CA VAL A 51 0.21 0.43 -9.45
C VAL A 51 -0.96 1.41 -9.42
N LEU A 52 -0.71 2.71 -9.26
CA LEU A 52 -1.76 3.73 -9.29
C LEU A 52 -2.33 3.95 -10.71
N GLY A 53 -1.53 3.69 -11.74
CA GLY A 53 -1.93 3.78 -13.14
C GLY A 53 -2.63 2.53 -13.68
N LEU A 54 -2.66 1.44 -12.93
CA LEU A 54 -3.41 0.24 -13.30
C LEU A 54 -4.92 0.55 -13.27
N GLU A 55 -5.56 0.54 -14.44
CA GLU A 55 -7.02 0.57 -14.51
C GLU A 55 -7.58 -0.70 -13.88
N ALA A 56 -8.58 -0.53 -13.00
CA ALA A 56 -9.32 -1.67 -12.49
C ALA A 56 -10.21 -2.21 -13.61
N VAL A 57 -9.95 -3.44 -14.07
CA VAL A 57 -10.82 -4.13 -15.02
C VAL A 57 -11.93 -4.79 -14.21
N ASP A 58 -13.19 -4.43 -14.48
CA ASP A 58 -14.36 -4.94 -13.74
C ASP A 58 -14.26 -4.77 -12.21
N GLY A 59 -13.57 -3.72 -11.75
CA GLY A 59 -13.34 -3.45 -10.32
C GLY A 59 -12.28 -4.34 -9.66
N ALA A 60 -11.63 -5.24 -10.39
CA ALA A 60 -10.51 -6.03 -9.92
C ALA A 60 -9.19 -5.27 -10.14
N GLU A 61 -8.41 -5.09 -9.08
CA GLU A 61 -7.03 -4.64 -9.22
C GLU A 61 -6.24 -5.72 -9.98
N PRO A 62 -5.46 -5.38 -11.02
CA PRO A 62 -4.67 -6.36 -11.79
C PRO A 62 -3.65 -7.12 -10.93
N MET A 63 -3.33 -6.61 -9.73
CA MET A 63 -2.49 -7.27 -8.75
C MET A 63 -3.16 -7.31 -7.39
N SER A 64 -3.13 -8.48 -6.74
CA SER A 64 -3.60 -8.61 -5.36
C SER A 64 -2.70 -7.83 -4.38
N GLU A 65 -3.30 -7.34 -3.29
CA GLU A 65 -2.58 -6.75 -2.17
C GLU A 65 -1.39 -7.58 -1.70
N ARG A 66 -1.63 -8.87 -1.52
CA ARG A 66 -0.63 -9.80 -1.00
C ARG A 66 0.57 -9.90 -1.93
N ALA A 67 0.37 -9.84 -3.25
CA ALA A 67 1.45 -9.85 -4.22
C ALA A 67 2.25 -8.54 -4.16
N LEU A 68 1.58 -7.39 -4.12
CA LEU A 68 2.23 -6.08 -3.98
C LEU A 68 3.04 -5.97 -2.68
N ARG A 69 2.51 -6.49 -1.57
CA ARG A 69 3.22 -6.52 -0.29
C ARG A 69 4.46 -7.42 -0.35
N ALA A 70 4.40 -8.55 -1.04
CA ALA A 70 5.58 -9.40 -1.23
C ALA A 70 6.68 -8.68 -2.04
N VAL A 71 6.29 -7.84 -3.00
CA VAL A 71 7.24 -6.97 -3.71
C VAL A 71 7.79 -5.90 -2.76
N ALA A 72 6.96 -5.18 -2.01
CA ALA A 72 7.40 -4.14 -1.06
C ALA A 72 8.50 -4.64 -0.09
N HIS A 73 8.38 -5.87 0.37
CA HIS A 73 9.33 -6.53 1.29
C HIS A 73 10.52 -7.23 0.62
N ALA A 74 10.78 -6.97 -0.67
CA ALA A 74 11.87 -7.62 -1.41
C ALA A 74 13.29 -7.19 -0.99
N GLY A 75 13.44 -6.21 -0.09
CA GLY A 75 14.73 -5.71 0.39
C GLY A 75 15.06 -4.32 -0.17
N SER A 76 15.62 -4.28 -1.38
CA SER A 76 16.00 -3.06 -2.09
C SER A 76 15.07 -2.75 -3.26
N TRP A 77 15.01 -1.49 -3.70
CA TRP A 77 14.23 -1.12 -4.89
C TRP A 77 14.67 -1.84 -6.17
N VAL A 78 15.94 -2.26 -6.27
CA VAL A 78 16.42 -3.08 -7.39
C VAL A 78 15.74 -4.45 -7.37
N GLU A 79 15.69 -5.10 -6.20
CA GLU A 79 15.01 -6.39 -6.04
C GLU A 79 13.49 -6.26 -6.20
N GLN A 80 12.90 -5.15 -5.75
CA GLN A 80 11.49 -4.87 -5.98
C GLN A 80 11.17 -4.81 -7.47
N ARG A 81 11.93 -4.05 -8.25
CA ARG A 81 11.74 -3.94 -9.72
C ARG A 81 11.96 -5.27 -10.44
N ALA A 82 12.89 -6.10 -9.95
CA ALA A 82 13.11 -7.43 -10.50
C ALA A 82 11.93 -8.40 -10.22
N LYS A 83 11.20 -8.22 -9.12
CA LYS A 83 10.05 -9.04 -8.72
C LYS A 83 8.70 -8.49 -9.17
N PHE A 84 8.65 -7.21 -9.55
CA PHE A 84 7.42 -6.59 -10.03
C PHE A 84 7.07 -7.17 -11.42
N PRO A 85 5.87 -7.72 -11.61
CA PRO A 85 5.46 -8.22 -12.90
C PRO A 85 5.46 -7.07 -13.92
N ARG A 86 5.93 -7.37 -15.13
CA ARG A 86 5.91 -6.43 -16.25
C ARG A 86 4.51 -6.28 -16.82
#